data_AF-A0A354ZL33-F1
#
_entry.id   AF-A0A354ZL33-F1
#
_cell.length_a   1.000
_cell.length_b   1.000
_cell.length_c   1.000
_cell.angle_alpha   90.00
_cell.angle_beta   90.00
_cell.angle_gamma   90.00
#
_symmetry.space_group_name_H-M   'P 1'
#
loop_
_entity.id
_entity.type
_entity.pdbx_description
1 polymer ?
#
loop_
_entity_poly.entity_id
_entity_poly.type
_entity_poly.pdbx_seq_one_letter_code
_entity_poly.pdbx_strand_id
1 'polypeptide(L)'
;MDAPRGEDDRPARQRLHIFESLHIGHVHPPFLLRRAWEMAVRHGLHTIYDASYAALSELTGTRLYTCDQALISALNWPSDMAVNPLGTA
;
A
#
# COMPACT_ATOMS: atom_id res chain seq x y z
N MET A 1 42.03 10.91 -10.72
CA MET A 1 41.01 10.82 -9.67
C MET A 1 39.76 10.34 -10.39
N ASP A 2 39.55 9.02 -10.42
CA ASP A 2 38.43 8.44 -11.17
C ASP A 2 37.13 8.73 -10.42
N ALA A 3 36.16 9.31 -11.13
CA ALA A 3 34.81 9.48 -10.64
C ALA A 3 34.18 8.10 -10.35
N PRO A 4 33.35 7.94 -9.30
CA PRO A 4 32.67 6.68 -9.06
C PRO A 4 31.84 6.32 -10.29
N ARG A 5 32.06 5.12 -10.85
CA ARG A 5 31.24 4.59 -11.95
C ARG A 5 29.80 4.58 -11.46
N GLY A 6 28.96 5.43 -12.07
CA GLY A 6 27.53 5.44 -11.78
C GLY A 6 26.97 4.03 -11.90
N GLU A 7 26.19 3.63 -10.90
CA GLU A 7 25.53 2.32 -10.88
C GLU A 7 24.74 2.11 -12.17
N ASP A 8 24.79 0.90 -12.72
CA ASP A 8 24.06 0.58 -13.94
C ASP A 8 22.56 0.52 -13.66
N ASP A 9 21.85 1.62 -13.96
CA ASP A 9 20.40 1.75 -13.74
C ASP A 9 19.54 0.95 -14.75
N ARG A 10 20.13 0.30 -15.76
CA ARG A 10 19.37 -0.42 -16.79
C ARG A 10 18.39 -1.46 -16.21
N PRO A 11 18.76 -2.30 -15.21
CA PRO A 11 17.83 -3.24 -14.59
C PRO A 11 16.67 -2.55 -13.87
N ALA A 12 16.91 -1.39 -13.24
CA ALA A 12 15.86 -0.62 -12.57
C ALA A 12 14.86 -0.06 -13.60
N ARG A 13 15.36 0.49 -14.72
CA ARG A 13 14.52 0.97 -15.83
C ARG A 13 13.68 -0.16 -16.44
N GLN A 14 14.26 -1.35 -16.60
CA GLN A 14 13.51 -2.51 -17.11
C GLN A 14 12.40 -2.95 -16.15
N ARG A 15 12.66 -2.95 -14.83
CA ARG A 15 11.64 -3.27 -13.82
C ARG A 15 10.54 -2.22 -13.75
N LEU A 16 10.87 -0.94 -13.90
CA LEU A 16 9.90 0.14 -13.99
C LEU A 16 8.95 -0.06 -15.19
N HIS A 17 9.50 -0.41 -16.36
CA HIS A 17 8.67 -0.68 -17.53
C HIS A 17 7.69 -1.85 -17.31
N ILE A 18 8.12 -2.91 -16.62
CA ILE A 18 7.23 -4.00 -16.22
C ILE A 18 6.13 -3.49 -15.28
N PHE A 19 6.48 -2.69 -14.28
CA PHE A 19 5.52 -2.10 -13.36
C PHE A 19 4.47 -1.22 -14.08
N GLU A 20 4.91 -0.37 -15.00
CA GLU A 20 4.03 0.50 -15.80
C GLU A 20 3.10 -0.28 -16.73
N SER A 21 3.47 -1.51 -17.11
CA SER A 21 2.63 -2.40 -17.92
C SER A 21 1.53 -3.13 -17.13
N LEU A 22 1.56 -3.06 -15.79
CA LEU A 22 0.54 -3.66 -14.95
C LEU A 22 -0.78 -2.89 -15.09
N HIS A 23 -1.87 -3.61 -15.29
CA HIS A 23 -3.20 -3.02 -15.36
C HIS A 23 -3.72 -2.73 -13.95
N ILE A 24 -3.33 -1.57 -13.40
CA ILE A 24 -3.80 -1.09 -12.10
C ILE A 24 -5.00 -0.17 -12.33
N GLY A 25 -6.18 -0.62 -11.88
CA GLY A 25 -7.39 0.21 -11.88
C GLY A 25 -7.35 1.22 -10.73
N HIS A 26 -7.40 2.51 -11.05
CA HIS A 26 -7.56 3.55 -10.03
C HIS A 26 -9.04 3.70 -9.66
N VAL A 27 -9.31 3.70 -8.35
CA VAL A 27 -10.67 3.79 -7.81
C VAL A 27 -10.79 5.01 -6.91
N HIS A 28 -11.91 5.71 -7.03
CA HIS A 28 -12.20 6.94 -6.29
C HIS A 28 -13.61 6.86 -5.70
N PRO A 29 -13.86 5.98 -4.72
CA PRO A 29 -15.16 5.90 -4.09
C PRO A 29 -15.52 7.24 -3.41
N PRO A 30 -16.80 7.62 -3.41
CA PRO A 30 -17.23 8.82 -2.70
C PRO A 30 -16.91 8.67 -1.21
N PHE A 31 -16.60 9.80 -0.56
CA PHE A 31 -16.31 9.87 0.88
C PHE A 31 -15.03 9.14 1.35
N LEU A 32 -14.14 8.71 0.44
CA LEU A 32 -12.88 8.02 0.80
C LEU A 32 -12.11 8.76 1.91
N LEU A 33 -11.90 10.07 1.76
CA LEU A 33 -11.14 10.86 2.74
C LEU A 33 -11.82 10.93 4.11
N ARG A 34 -13.16 10.97 4.14
CA ARG A 34 -13.90 10.93 5.40
C ARG A 34 -13.70 9.58 6.08
N ARG A 35 -13.81 8.48 5.32
CA ARG A 35 -13.60 7.14 5.88
C ARG A 35 -12.16 6.91 6.33
N ALA A 36 -11.19 7.43 5.58
CA ALA A 36 -9.78 7.41 5.94
C ALA A 36 -9.53 8.18 7.25
N TRP A 37 -10.14 9.35 7.43
CA TRP A 37 -10.06 10.07 8.70
C TRP A 37 -10.64 9.27 9.88
N GLU A 38 -11.83 8.66 9.70
CA GLU A 38 -12.45 7.81 10.73
C GLU A 38 -11.56 6.60 11.08
N MET A 39 -10.94 5.98 10.07
CA MET A 39 -9.97 4.89 10.25
C MET A 39 -8.73 5.34 11.01
N ALA A 40 -8.14 6.48 10.65
CA ALA A 40 -6.96 7.00 11.31
C ALA A 40 -7.21 7.26 12.79
N VAL A 41 -8.35 7.87 13.13
CA VAL A 41 -8.74 8.12 14.51
C VAL A 41 -8.99 6.81 15.26
N ARG A 42 -9.71 5.85 14.65
CA ARG A 42 -10.06 4.58 15.30
C ARG A 42 -8.85 3.70 15.62
N HIS A 43 -7.89 3.63 14.69
CA HIS A 43 -6.74 2.73 14.77
C HIS A 43 -5.43 3.43 15.16
N GLY A 44 -5.47 4.75 15.41
CA GLY A 44 -4.28 5.53 15.77
C GLY A 44 -3.24 5.61 14.64
N LEU A 45 -3.69 5.60 13.37
CA LEU A 45 -2.77 5.63 12.23
C LEU A 45 -2.16 7.04 12.06
N HIS A 46 -0.85 7.08 11.83
CA HIS A 46 -0.08 8.33 11.76
C HIS A 46 -0.18 9.05 10.40
N THR A 47 -0.55 8.34 9.34
CA THR A 47 -0.63 8.92 7.99
C THR A 47 -2.02 8.75 7.41
N ILE A 48 -2.48 9.78 6.67
CA ILE A 48 -3.70 9.69 5.87
C ILE A 48 -3.55 8.66 4.73
N TYR A 49 -2.32 8.36 4.31
CA TYR A 49 -2.03 7.41 3.24
C TYR A 49 -2.42 5.99 3.64
N ASP A 50 -1.93 5.51 4.78
CA ASP A 50 -2.25 4.17 5.28
C ASP A 50 -3.75 4.02 5.55
N ALA A 51 -4.32 5.06 6.18
CA ALA A 51 -5.74 5.08 6.46
C ALA A 51 -6.60 5.10 5.19
N SER A 52 -6.10 5.69 4.09
CA SER A 52 -6.80 5.70 2.80
C SER A 52 -6.85 4.32 2.16
N TYR A 53 -5.76 3.54 2.24
CA TYR A 53 -5.77 2.16 1.73
C TYR A 53 -6.65 1.24 2.58
N ALA A 54 -6.62 1.38 3.91
CA ALA A 54 -7.55 0.66 4.78
C ALA A 54 -9.02 1.04 4.49
N ALA A 55 -9.32 2.33 4.42
CA ALA A 55 -10.66 2.82 4.12
C ALA A 55 -11.14 2.37 2.73
N LEU A 56 -10.26 2.38 1.73
CA LEU A 56 -10.60 1.92 0.39
C LEU A 56 -11.02 0.45 0.41
N SER A 57 -10.20 -0.42 1.02
CA SER A 57 -10.50 -1.85 1.15
C SER A 57 -11.84 -2.11 1.83
N GLU A 58 -12.17 -1.36 2.88
CA GLU A 58 -13.46 -1.47 3.56
C GLU A 58 -14.63 -1.02 2.66
N LEU A 59 -14.48 0.11 1.95
CA LEU A 59 -15.52 0.67 1.08
C LEU A 59 -15.80 -0.21 -0.15
N THR A 60 -14.79 -0.92 -0.66
CA THR A 60 -14.92 -1.80 -1.83
C THR A 60 -15.13 -3.27 -1.47
N GLY A 61 -15.10 -3.62 -0.18
CA GLY A 61 -15.20 -5.01 0.27
C GLY A 61 -14.03 -5.88 -0.20
N THR A 62 -12.86 -5.29 -0.41
CA THR A 62 -11.65 -5.98 -0.88
C THR A 62 -10.65 -6.19 0.25
N ARG A 63 -9.69 -7.09 0.04
CA ARG A 63 -8.57 -7.28 0.97
C ARG A 63 -7.54 -6.16 0.81
N LEU A 64 -6.94 -5.75 1.91
CA LEU A 64 -5.75 -4.91 1.90
C LEU A 64 -4.51 -5.79 1.77
N TYR A 65 -3.77 -5.63 0.68
CA TYR A 65 -2.44 -6.20 0.52
C TYR A 65 -1.39 -5.12 0.82
N THR A 66 -0.56 -5.34 1.83
CA THR A 66 0.49 -4.39 2.21
C THR A 66 1.68 -5.11 2.82
N CYS A 67 2.89 -4.64 2.52
CA CYS A 67 4.11 -5.12 3.18
C CYS A 67 4.37 -4.41 4.51
N ASP A 68 3.54 -3.43 4.89
CA ASP A 68 3.66 -2.70 6.15
C ASP A 68 3.05 -3.50 7.31
N GLN A 69 3.93 -4.16 8.07
CA GLN A 69 3.51 -4.95 9.23
C GLN A 69 2.96 -4.09 10.38
N ALA A 70 3.43 -2.84 10.51
CA ALA A 70 2.93 -1.94 11.54
C ALA A 70 1.48 -1.54 11.25
N LEU A 71 1.16 -1.29 9.97
CA LEU A 71 -0.22 -1.04 9.53
C LEU A 71 -1.13 -2.24 9.83
N ILE A 72 -0.73 -3.46 9.44
CA ILE A 72 -1.51 -4.67 9.71
C ILE A 72 -1.78 -4.83 11.22
N SER A 73 -0.74 -4.62 12.04
CA SER A 73 -0.84 -4.75 13.50
C SER A 73 -1.76 -3.68 14.09
N ALA A 74 -1.72 -2.44 13.59
CA ALA A 74 -2.58 -1.35 14.05
C ALA A 74 -4.06 -1.53 13.67
N LEU A 75 -4.34 -2.11 12.49
CA LEU A 75 -5.69 -2.38 12.04
C LEU A 75 -6.37 -3.46 12.89
N ASN A 76 -5.61 -4.46 13.35
CA ASN A 76 -6.12 -5.60 14.12
C ASN A 76 -7.34 -6.26 13.46
N TRP A 77 -7.28 -6.38 12.13
CA TRP A 77 -8.31 -7.03 11.32
C TRP A 77 -8.07 -8.55 11.25
N PRO A 78 -9.09 -9.33 10.84
CA PRO A 78 -8.89 -10.73 10.48
C PRO A 78 -7.73 -10.90 9.49
N SER A 79 -6.97 -11.98 9.64
CA SER A 79 -5.75 -12.24 8.85
C SER A 79 -6.00 -12.43 7.36
N ASP A 80 -7.25 -12.72 6.96
CA ASP A 80 -7.67 -12.81 5.57
C ASP A 80 -8.07 -11.46 4.96
N MET A 81 -8.23 -10.41 5.78
CA MET A 81 -8.58 -9.05 5.33
C MET A 81 -7.38 -8.14 5.14
N ALA A 82 -6.35 -8.26 6.00
CA ALA A 82 -5.09 -7.51 5.88
C ALA A 82 -3.93 -8.50 5.69
N VAL A 83 -3.47 -8.63 4.45
CA VAL A 83 -2.53 -9.67 4.02
C VAL A 83 -1.17 -9.04 3.75
N ASN A 84 -0.14 -9.57 4.41
CA ASN A 84 1.24 -9.32 4.01
C ASN A 84 1.65 -10.33 2.94
N PRO A 85 1.82 -9.93 1.66
CA PRO A 85 2.20 -10.87 0.60
C PRO A 85 3.64 -11.39 0.77
N LEU A 86 4.45 -10.72 1.58
CA LEU A 86 5.79 -11.18 1.96
C LEU A 86 5.77 -11.99 3.27
N GLY A 87 4.60 -12.12 3.90
CA GLY A 87 4.41 -12.73 5.21
C GLY A 87 3.93 -14.18 5.21
N THR A 88 3.75 -14.83 4.04
CA THR A 88 3.40 -16.27 3.99
C THR A 88 4.58 -17.17 3.61
N ALA A 89 4.82 -18.09 4.54
CA ALA A 89 5.77 -19.22 4.64
C ALA A 89 7.21 -18.87 4.98
#